data_AF-A0A2R7S7X8-F1
#
_entry.id   AF-A0A2R7S7X8-F1
#
_cell.length_a   1.000
_cell.length_b   1.000
_cell.length_c   1.000
_cell.angle_alpha   90.00
_cell.angle_beta   90.00
_cell.angle_gamma   90.00
#
_symmetry.space_group_name_H-M   'P 1'
#
loop_
_entity.id
_entity.type
_entity.pdbx_description
1 polymer ?
#
loop_
_entity_poly.entity_id
_entity_poly.type
_entity_poly.pdbx_seq_one_letter_code
_entity_poly.pdbx_strand_id
1 'polypeptide(L)'
;MNPPTPAIVAERGVERLPRLALLLLCAAYVLPGIFGRSPWRSADLTSFGFMASIAQGHAPWWQPAIAGIPAEGGPLPYWLGALAIKALPFLDAPVAARLPYALVLVSVLVTVWYTCLHLAR
;
A
#
# COMPACT_ATOMS: atom_id res chain seq x y z
N MET A 1 -22.87 -31.40 23.35
CA MET A 1 -24.16 -30.75 22.98
C MET A 1 -23.98 -30.14 21.60
N ASN A 2 -24.68 -30.66 20.58
CA ASN A 2 -24.62 -30.09 19.23
C ASN A 2 -25.43 -28.78 19.23
N PRO A 3 -24.85 -27.63 18.84
CA PRO A 3 -25.62 -26.43 18.61
C PRO A 3 -26.64 -26.69 17.48
N PRO A 4 -27.87 -26.18 17.57
CA PRO A 4 -28.85 -26.32 16.49
C PRO A 4 -28.35 -25.56 15.26
N THR A 5 -28.44 -26.21 14.10
CA THR A 5 -28.26 -25.58 12.79
C THR A 5 -29.65 -25.22 12.27
N PRO A 6 -29.93 -23.95 11.92
CA PRO A 6 -29.00 -22.82 11.87
C PRO A 6 -28.75 -22.18 13.24
N ALA A 7 -27.57 -21.55 13.38
CA ALA A 7 -27.22 -20.80 14.57
C ALA A 7 -28.28 -19.73 14.87
N ILE A 8 -28.81 -19.71 16.08
CA ILE A 8 -29.75 -18.67 16.54
C ILE A 8 -28.92 -17.39 16.74
N VAL A 9 -28.85 -16.55 15.71
CA VAL A 9 -28.17 -15.26 15.74
C VAL A 9 -29.23 -14.16 15.84
N ALA A 10 -29.04 -13.20 16.74
CA ALA A 10 -29.91 -12.03 16.83
C ALA A 10 -29.90 -11.25 15.50
N GLU A 11 -31.02 -10.65 15.11
CA GLU A 11 -31.18 -9.90 13.84
C GLU A 11 -30.06 -8.86 13.62
N ARG A 12 -29.67 -8.14 14.69
CA ARG A 12 -28.52 -7.21 14.71
C ARG A 12 -27.16 -7.83 14.33
N GLY A 13 -27.00 -9.14 14.51
CA GLY A 13 -25.78 -9.90 14.17
C GLY A 13 -25.74 -10.37 12.71
N VAL A 14 -26.84 -10.21 11.98
CA VAL A 14 -26.99 -10.57 10.56
C VAL A 14 -27.13 -9.32 9.69
N GLU A 15 -27.32 -8.14 10.29
CA GLU A 15 -27.42 -6.88 9.57
C GLU A 15 -26.12 -6.58 8.81
N ARG A 16 -26.27 -6.14 7.56
CA ARG A 16 -25.13 -5.82 6.69
C ARG A 16 -24.38 -4.64 7.28
N LEU A 17 -23.08 -4.82 7.53
CA LEU A 17 -22.21 -3.73 7.97
C LEU A 17 -22.36 -2.52 7.03
N PRO A 18 -22.58 -1.30 7.54
CA PRO A 18 -22.73 -0.11 6.69
C PRO A 18 -21.46 0.12 5.87
N ARG A 19 -21.60 0.12 4.54
CA ARG A 19 -20.46 0.24 3.61
C ARG A 19 -19.63 1.49 3.85
N LEU A 20 -20.28 2.59 4.23
CA LEU A 20 -19.61 3.86 4.50
C LEU A 20 -18.64 3.74 5.68
N ALA A 21 -19.03 3.05 6.77
CA ALA A 21 -18.17 2.87 7.93
C ALA A 21 -16.90 2.08 7.57
N LEU A 22 -17.04 1.05 6.73
CA LEU A 22 -15.90 0.29 6.23
C LEU A 22 -14.99 1.13 5.33
N LEU A 23 -15.56 1.90 4.41
CA LEU A 23 -14.76 2.79 3.53
C LEU A 23 -14.01 3.85 4.34
N LEU A 24 -14.64 4.43 5.36
CA LEU A 24 -13.99 5.38 6.27
C LEU A 24 -12.88 4.71 7.08
N LEU A 25 -13.08 3.48 7.55
CA LEU A 25 -12.04 2.70 8.22
C LEU A 25 -10.85 2.45 7.29
N CYS A 26 -11.10 2.03 6.05
CA CYS A 26 -10.05 1.85 5.05
C CYS A 26 -9.31 3.16 4.76
N ALA A 27 -10.04 4.28 4.62
CA ALA A 27 -9.43 5.60 4.40
C ALA A 27 -8.56 6.03 5.60
N ALA A 28 -9.05 5.83 6.81
CA ALA A 28 -8.32 6.11 8.05
C ALA A 28 -7.06 5.25 8.20
N TYR A 29 -7.04 4.05 7.60
CA TYR A 29 -5.86 3.19 7.57
C TYR A 29 -4.83 3.63 6.52
N VAL A 30 -5.27 4.01 5.31
CA VAL A 30 -4.38 4.31 4.19
C VAL A 30 -3.79 5.72 4.26
N LEU A 31 -4.61 6.74 4.51
CA LEU A 31 -4.21 8.15 4.36
C LEU A 31 -3.04 8.56 5.28
N PRO A 32 -3.03 8.22 6.59
CA PRO A 32 -1.91 8.57 7.47
C PRO A 32 -0.59 7.88 7.10
N GLY A 33 -0.65 6.76 6.37
CA GLY A 33 0.53 6.05 5.89
C GLY A 33 1.29 6.82 4.79
N ILE A 34 0.61 7.73 4.10
CA ILE A 34 1.14 8.48 2.95
C ILE A 34 1.57 9.88 3.39
N PHE A 35 0.66 10.60 4.04
CA PHE A 35 0.78 12.04 4.29
C PHE A 35 1.29 12.36 5.70
N GLY A 36 1.90 13.54 5.86
CA GLY A 36 2.24 14.09 7.18
C GLY A 36 3.31 13.32 7.97
N ARG A 37 3.96 12.32 7.36
CA ARG A 37 5.03 11.54 8.00
C ARG A 37 6.35 11.60 7.23
N SER A 38 7.41 11.95 7.94
CA SER A 38 8.78 11.75 7.47
C SER A 38 9.11 10.24 7.45
N PRO A 39 10.10 9.79 6.66
CA PRO A 39 10.63 8.43 6.76
C PRO A 39 11.16 8.20 8.18
N TRP A 40 10.42 7.47 9.00
CA TRP A 40 10.72 7.32 10.42
C TRP A 40 11.65 6.15 10.74
N ARG A 41 11.77 5.18 9.82
CA ARG A 41 12.56 3.96 9.97
C ARG A 41 13.68 3.97 8.95
N SER A 42 14.86 3.50 9.35
CA SER A 42 16.03 3.40 8.46
C SER A 42 15.71 2.69 7.14
N ALA A 43 14.92 1.62 7.20
CA ALA A 43 14.46 0.89 6.01
C ALA A 43 13.64 1.76 5.03
N ASP A 44 12.75 2.63 5.53
CA ASP A 44 11.96 3.55 4.68
C ASP A 44 12.88 4.55 3.98
N LEU A 45 13.88 5.06 4.70
CA LEU A 45 14.83 6.03 4.18
C LEU A 45 15.75 5.42 3.11
N THR A 46 16.31 4.23 3.39
CA THR A 46 17.17 3.51 2.44
C THR A 46 16.40 3.13 1.18
N SER A 47 15.17 2.64 1.31
CA SER A 47 14.32 2.28 0.18
C SER A 47 14.01 3.49 -0.71
N PHE A 48 13.66 4.62 -0.09
CA PHE A 48 13.49 5.89 -0.81
C PHE A 48 14.78 6.33 -1.51
N GLY A 49 15.94 6.19 -0.85
CA GLY A 49 17.25 6.50 -1.42
C GLY A 49 17.52 5.75 -2.73
N PHE A 50 17.20 4.45 -2.80
CA PHE A 50 17.34 3.66 -4.02
C PHE A 50 16.38 4.12 -5.13
N MET A 51 15.13 4.44 -4.78
CA MET A 51 14.14 4.96 -5.73
C MET A 51 14.59 6.31 -6.31
N ALA A 52 15.09 7.19 -5.45
CA ALA A 52 15.59 8.51 -5.83
C ALA A 52 16.87 8.42 -6.68
N SER A 53 17.79 7.51 -6.36
CA SER A 53 19.02 7.33 -7.15
C SER A 53 18.74 6.84 -8.57
N ILE A 54 17.77 5.93 -8.74
CA ILE A 54 17.28 5.52 -10.07
C ILE A 54 16.57 6.68 -10.77
N ALA A 55 15.69 7.39 -10.06
CA ALA A 55 14.93 8.49 -10.63
C ALA A 55 15.83 9.62 -11.17
N GLN A 56 16.90 9.94 -10.45
CA GLN A 56 17.90 10.94 -10.82
C GLN A 56 18.93 10.46 -11.85
N GLY A 57 18.98 9.15 -12.14
CA GLY A 57 19.93 8.56 -13.08
C GLY A 57 21.32 8.28 -12.48
N HIS A 58 21.48 8.37 -11.16
CA HIS A 58 22.72 8.02 -10.46
C HIS A 58 22.93 6.50 -10.37
N ALA A 59 21.86 5.71 -10.45
CA ALA A 59 21.91 4.25 -10.45
C ALA A 59 21.17 3.67 -11.67
N PRO A 60 21.68 2.58 -12.26
CA PRO A 60 20.99 1.88 -13.33
C PRO A 60 19.73 1.18 -12.79
N TRP A 61 18.70 1.05 -13.65
CA TRP A 61 17.43 0.43 -13.27
C TRP A 61 17.56 -1.03 -12.81
N TRP A 62 18.46 -1.78 -13.45
CA TRP A 62 18.66 -3.20 -13.15
C TRP A 62 19.51 -3.45 -11.90
N GLN A 63 20.27 -2.46 -11.46
CA GLN A 63 21.13 -2.56 -10.28
C GLN A 63 20.98 -1.31 -9.42
N PRO A 64 19.87 -1.19 -8.66
CA PRO A 64 19.64 -0.09 -7.74
C PRO A 64 20.81 0.01 -6.76
N ALA A 65 21.38 1.21 -6.62
CA ALA A 65 22.52 1.44 -5.75
C ALA A 65 22.48 2.84 -5.12
N ILE A 66 23.09 2.98 -3.94
CA ILE A 66 23.36 4.26 -3.29
C ILE A 66 24.85 4.29 -2.99
N ALA A 67 25.57 5.29 -3.49
CA ALA A 67 27.02 5.44 -3.29
C ALA A 67 27.82 4.15 -3.59
N GLY A 68 27.42 3.40 -4.63
CA GLY A 68 28.06 2.15 -5.03
C GLY A 68 27.65 0.91 -4.22
N ILE A 69 26.83 1.06 -3.17
CA ILE A 69 26.26 -0.05 -2.41
C ILE A 69 24.97 -0.51 -3.09
N PRO A 70 24.91 -1.75 -3.63
CA PRO A 70 23.71 -2.26 -4.29
C PRO A 70 22.60 -2.58 -3.29
N ALA A 71 21.35 -2.51 -3.73
CA ALA A 71 20.22 -3.00 -2.96
C ALA A 71 20.24 -4.53 -2.84
N GLU A 72 19.88 -5.07 -1.67
CA GLU A 72 19.81 -6.52 -1.45
C GLU A 72 18.53 -7.17 -2.01
N GLY A 73 17.50 -6.37 -2.30
CA GLY A 73 16.20 -6.83 -2.78
C GLY A 73 16.02 -6.76 -4.29
N GLY A 74 14.93 -7.38 -4.79
CA GLY A 74 14.56 -7.29 -6.21
C GLY A 74 14.28 -5.84 -6.67
N PRO A 75 14.37 -5.55 -7.98
CA PRO A 75 14.33 -4.18 -8.50
C PRO A 75 12.91 -3.58 -8.57
N LEU A 76 11.89 -4.43 -8.60
CA LEU A 76 10.49 -4.04 -8.87
C LEU A 76 9.94 -2.97 -7.90
N PRO A 77 10.11 -3.08 -6.57
CA PRO A 77 9.69 -2.03 -5.66
C PRO A 77 10.36 -0.69 -6.00
N TYR A 78 11.66 -0.71 -6.28
CA TYR A 78 12.39 0.51 -6.59
C TYR A 78 11.97 1.13 -7.91
N TRP A 79 11.61 0.33 -8.91
CA TRP A 79 11.04 0.82 -10.17
C TRP A 79 9.72 1.53 -9.97
N LEU A 80 8.80 0.98 -9.16
CA LEU A 80 7.51 1.61 -8.89
C LEU A 80 7.71 2.99 -8.25
N GLY A 81 8.58 3.08 -7.23
CA GLY A 81 8.91 4.34 -6.60
C GLY A 81 9.60 5.33 -7.55
N ALA A 82 10.61 4.88 -8.30
CA ALA A 82 11.35 5.73 -9.23
C ALA A 82 10.48 6.26 -10.38
N LEU A 83 9.61 5.41 -10.94
CA LEU A 83 8.63 5.81 -11.96
C LEU A 83 7.63 6.81 -11.40
N ALA A 84 7.13 6.61 -10.18
CA ALA A 84 6.21 7.54 -9.54
C ALA A 84 6.86 8.91 -9.29
N ILE A 85 8.11 8.94 -8.81
CA ILE A 85 8.89 10.18 -8.66
C ILE A 85 9.01 10.90 -10.02
N LYS A 86 9.31 10.18 -11.11
CA LYS A 86 9.41 10.75 -12.45
C LYS A 86 8.07 11.24 -13.01
N ALA A 87 6.98 10.51 -12.75
CA ALA A 87 5.66 10.82 -13.28
C ALA A 87 4.96 11.96 -12.54
N LEU A 88 5.32 12.22 -11.28
CA LEU A 88 4.67 13.21 -10.42
C LEU A 88 5.69 14.26 -9.93
N PRO A 89 6.36 15.01 -10.83
CA PRO A 89 7.39 15.97 -10.46
C PRO A 89 6.87 17.18 -9.68
N PHE A 90 5.55 17.38 -9.67
CA PHE A 90 4.87 18.43 -8.92
C PHE A 90 4.55 18.05 -7.46
N LEU A 91 4.80 16.80 -7.06
CA LEU A 91 4.67 16.33 -5.69
C LEU A 91 6.05 16.19 -5.05
N ASP A 92 6.10 16.27 -3.73
CA ASP A 92 7.29 15.89 -2.97
C ASP A 92 7.68 14.45 -3.28
N ALA A 93 8.95 14.22 -3.63
CA ALA A 93 9.45 12.91 -4.06
C ALA A 93 9.14 11.77 -3.05
N PRO A 94 9.22 11.96 -1.72
CA PRO A 94 8.83 10.93 -0.75
C PRO A 94 7.34 10.58 -0.81
N VAL A 95 6.47 11.56 -1.09
CA VAL A 95 5.03 11.34 -1.24
C VAL A 95 4.74 10.62 -2.55
N ALA A 96 5.34 11.09 -3.65
CA ALA A 96 5.23 10.47 -4.97
C ALA A 96 5.64 8.99 -4.93
N ALA A 97 6.76 8.67 -4.29
CA ALA A 97 7.25 7.30 -4.16
C ALA A 97 6.31 6.37 -3.38
N ARG A 98 5.48 6.90 -2.47
CA ARG A 98 4.54 6.11 -1.64
C ARG A 98 3.21 5.82 -2.33
N LEU A 99 2.79 6.67 -3.26
CA LEU A 99 1.52 6.53 -3.99
C LEU A 99 1.31 5.16 -4.66
N PRO A 100 2.27 4.56 -5.39
CA PRO A 100 2.06 3.25 -6.00
C PRO A 100 1.75 2.16 -4.94
N TYR A 101 2.40 2.22 -3.77
CA TYR A 101 2.14 1.26 -2.69
C TYR A 101 0.78 1.47 -2.03
N ALA A 102 0.34 2.71 -1.91
CA ALA A 102 -1.02 3.01 -1.45
C ALA A 102 -2.07 2.46 -2.44
N LEU A 103 -1.85 2.61 -3.74
CA LEU A 103 -2.73 2.04 -4.77
C LEU A 103 -2.78 0.52 -4.69
N VAL A 104 -1.62 -0.14 -4.50
CA VAL A 104 -1.56 -1.60 -4.30
C VAL A 104 -2.35 -1.99 -3.06
N LEU A 105 -2.17 -1.31 -1.92
CA LEU A 105 -2.92 -1.59 -0.70
C LEU A 105 -4.44 -1.42 -0.89
N VAL A 106 -4.87 -0.34 -1.54
CA VAL A 106 -6.29 -0.11 -1.86
C VAL A 106 -6.81 -1.23 -2.77
N SER A 107 -6.04 -1.66 -3.77
CA SER A 107 -6.44 -2.75 -4.65
C SER A 107 -6.61 -4.07 -3.90
N VAL A 108 -5.76 -4.36 -2.90
CA VAL A 108 -5.89 -5.53 -2.03
C VAL A 108 -7.18 -5.45 -1.21
N LEU A 109 -7.45 -4.31 -0.56
CA LEU A 109 -8.69 -4.10 0.22
C LEU A 109 -9.94 -4.30 -0.65
N VAL A 110 -9.94 -3.71 -1.85
CA VAL A 110 -11.03 -3.84 -2.83
C VAL A 110 -11.19 -5.29 -3.29
N THR A 111 -10.10 -5.97 -3.62
CA THR A 111 -10.13 -7.36 -4.08
C THR A 111 -10.65 -8.29 -2.99
N VAL A 112 -10.18 -8.13 -1.75
CA VAL A 112 -10.66 -8.92 -0.61
C VAL A 112 -12.16 -8.72 -0.41
N TRP A 113 -12.63 -7.46 -0.44
CA TRP A 113 -14.05 -7.14 -0.36
C TRP A 113 -14.87 -7.84 -1.44
N TYR A 114 -14.47 -7.70 -2.71
CA TYR A 114 -15.20 -8.31 -3.83
C TYR A 114 -15.15 -9.84 -3.78
N THR A 115 -14.02 -10.45 -3.44
CA THR A 115 -13.91 -11.90 -3.30
C THR A 115 -14.86 -12.43 -2.22
N CYS A 116 -14.89 -11.81 -1.05
CA CYS A 116 -15.82 -12.19 0.02
C CYS A 116 -17.28 -12.01 -0.42
N LEU A 117 -17.60 -10.92 -1.12
CA LEU A 117 -18.94 -10.65 -1.63
C LEU A 117 -19.40 -11.69 -2.64
N HIS A 118 -18.52 -12.13 -3.55
CA HIS A 118 -18.85 -13.14 -4.55
C HIS A 118 -18.91 -14.55 -3.96
N LEU A 119 -18.12 -14.84 -2.92
CA LEU A 119 -18.17 -16.12 -2.21
C LEU A 119 -19.45 -16.27 -1.37
N ALA A 120 -19.99 -15.17 -0.86
CA ALA A 120 -21.21 -15.15 -0.05
C ALA A 120 -22.51 -15.13 -0.88
N ARG A 121 -22.41 -15.13 -2.22
CA ARG A 121 -23.56 -15.25 -3.15
C ARG A 121 -23.68 -16.68 -3.64
#